data_AF-A0A940QJL3-F1
#
_entry.id   AF-A0A940QJL3-F1
#
_cell.length_a   1.000
_cell.length_b   1.000
_cell.length_c   1.000
_cell.angle_alpha   90.00
_cell.angle_beta   90.00
_cell.angle_gamma   90.00
#
_symmetry.space_group_name_H-M   'P 1'
#
loop_
_entity.id
_entity.type
_entity.pdbx_description
1 polymer ?
#
loop_
_entity_poly.entity_id
_entity_poly.type
_entity_poly.pdbx_seq_one_letter_code
_entity_poly.pdbx_strand_id
1 'polypeptide(L)'
;MNKVSNAFRKALNIMYKIIPLAIGIICYYPQYAVNGGSNYPLCDAFFSALKLYSGTIECDLNSSGLLQLARFMALAAALSILIGIFNKLQDIITMINVYMPSSTVVYGDSECAEHLYNDLPRHIRIRGGNRMIKHASRYVIMFSGDDSTLDFYNRNYDILAGKRVYLQLENISRQNIQDPTVSVFSPSENCARSYWKSYPVERSEKIAIIGFGSVGQDILSYGLQINLIDPQQHFEYHVYGDGRQFRREHISLGEMTPDSIVFHDDGITDYEKLRDFDRLIICGSESENLITVSRLMEFVPGCPALDVYAPGGDLMAKLFGNDRLRWFGRAEDIASAEVVLNEKCYEAARRQHEAYASKYGGVSWQELDSFKRYSNVSSSDFEFTIDRLIKKGVPAETIAELEHIRWCRYHYLNNWKYGEQRNDKMRIHNCLVPYSQLSEEEKQKDADAIRSRKKEQ
;
A
#
# COMPACT_ATOMS: atom_id res chain seq x y z
N MET A 1 12.45 39.07 -12.02
CA MET A 1 11.31 39.62 -11.24
C MET A 1 10.98 38.84 -9.95
N ASN A 2 11.06 37.49 -9.92
CA ASN A 2 10.65 36.70 -8.73
C ASN A 2 11.52 36.86 -7.46
N LYS A 3 12.83 37.11 -7.58
CA LYS A 3 13.71 37.28 -6.40
C LYS A 3 13.47 38.60 -5.65
N VAL A 4 13.28 39.70 -6.39
CA VAL A 4 13.02 41.05 -5.81
C VAL A 4 11.65 41.08 -5.13
N SER A 5 10.62 40.47 -5.75
CA SER A 5 9.29 40.31 -5.15
C SER A 5 9.32 39.49 -3.85
N ASN A 6 10.11 38.42 -3.79
CA ASN A 6 10.28 37.63 -2.56
C ASN A 6 11.03 38.36 -1.44
N ALA A 7 12.05 39.14 -1.78
CA ALA A 7 12.77 39.96 -0.80
C ALA A 7 11.86 41.05 -0.20
N PHE A 8 11.07 41.72 -1.05
CA PHE A 8 10.09 42.71 -0.63
C PHE A 8 9.01 42.11 0.27
N ARG A 9 8.44 40.95 -0.10
CA ARG A 9 7.46 40.23 0.75
C ARG A 9 8.04 39.83 2.11
N LYS A 10 9.30 39.37 2.16
CA LYS A 10 9.98 39.06 3.43
C LYS A 10 10.18 40.29 4.29
N ALA A 11 10.64 41.40 3.70
CA ALA A 11 10.81 42.67 4.41
C ALA A 11 9.48 43.18 4.96
N LEU A 12 8.42 43.17 4.14
CA LEU A 12 7.07 43.56 4.56
C LEU A 12 6.56 42.68 5.72
N ASN A 13 6.83 41.37 5.68
CA ASN A 13 6.42 40.43 6.72
C ASN A 13 7.14 40.65 8.07
N ILE A 14 8.35 41.20 8.04
CA ILE A 14 9.09 41.60 9.24
C ILE A 14 8.60 42.96 9.73
N MET A 15 8.40 43.91 8.82
CA MET A 15 8.01 45.28 9.16
C MET A 15 6.67 45.35 9.90
N TYR A 16 5.61 44.68 9.42
CA TYR A 16 4.31 44.76 10.13
C TYR A 16 4.36 44.15 11.55
N LYS A 17 5.33 43.28 11.83
CA LYS A 17 5.53 42.68 13.16
C LYS A 17 6.29 43.60 14.11
N ILE A 18 7.01 44.62 13.61
CA ILE A 18 7.85 45.52 14.40
C ILE A 18 7.27 46.94 14.46
N ILE A 19 6.55 47.38 13.43
CA ILE A 19 5.89 48.69 13.36
C ILE A 19 5.00 48.96 14.60
N PRO A 20 4.19 48.01 15.11
CA PRO A 20 3.36 48.25 16.30
C PRO A 20 4.18 48.53 17.55
N LEU A 21 5.30 47.84 17.72
CA LEU A 21 6.25 48.06 18.79
C LEU A 21 6.88 49.46 18.69
N ALA A 22 7.31 49.87 17.49
CA ALA A 22 7.89 51.20 17.28
C ALA A 22 6.87 52.33 17.55
N ILE A 23 5.63 52.19 17.07
CA ILE A 23 4.55 53.15 17.34
C ILE A 23 4.21 53.17 18.84
N GLY A 24 4.16 52.01 19.48
CA GLY A 24 3.96 51.91 20.93
C GLY A 24 5.04 52.66 21.71
N ILE A 25 6.32 52.47 21.38
CA ILE A 25 7.44 53.18 22.02
C ILE A 25 7.28 54.70 21.85
N ILE A 26 6.95 55.17 20.64
CA ILE A 26 6.72 56.60 20.37
C ILE A 26 5.56 57.16 21.22
N CYS A 27 4.48 56.38 21.40
CA CYS A 27 3.32 56.81 22.19
C CYS A 27 3.60 56.82 23.70
N TYR A 28 4.35 55.83 24.21
CA TYR A 28 4.63 55.69 25.65
C TYR A 28 5.83 56.50 26.13
N TYR A 29 6.85 56.73 25.30
CA TYR A 29 8.08 57.39 25.70
C TYR A 29 7.87 58.78 26.32
N PRO A 30 7.03 59.68 25.77
CA PRO A 30 6.78 60.98 26.39
C PRO A 30 6.15 60.87 27.78
N GLN A 31 5.35 59.82 28.05
CA GLN A 31 4.75 59.64 29.36
C GLN A 31 5.78 59.30 30.42
N TYR A 32 6.69 58.37 30.12
CA TYR A 32 7.72 57.99 31.08
C TYR A 32 8.83 59.04 31.19
N ALA A 33 9.17 59.71 30.09
CA ALA A 33 10.24 60.72 30.05
C ALA A 33 9.83 62.08 30.62
N VAL A 34 8.56 62.49 30.47
CA VAL A 34 8.09 63.83 30.86
C VAL A 34 7.22 63.79 32.12
N ASN A 35 6.34 62.79 32.26
CA ASN A 35 5.31 62.78 33.30
C ASN A 35 5.56 61.75 34.43
N GLY A 36 6.34 60.70 34.17
CA GLY A 36 6.38 59.49 35.01
C GLY A 36 7.55 59.35 35.99
N GLY A 37 8.53 60.26 35.96
CA GLY A 37 9.69 60.21 36.88
C GLY A 37 10.52 58.91 36.81
N SER A 38 10.44 58.17 35.72
CA SER A 38 11.17 56.90 35.57
C SER A 38 12.67 57.14 35.40
N ASN A 39 13.48 56.31 36.06
CA ASN A 39 14.93 56.29 35.86
C ASN A 39 15.33 55.73 34.48
N TYR A 40 14.42 55.02 33.79
CA TYR A 40 14.69 54.36 32.50
C TYR A 40 13.48 54.46 31.54
N PRO A 41 13.12 55.67 31.10
CA PRO A 41 11.86 55.91 30.37
C PRO A 41 11.77 55.18 29.03
N LEU A 42 12.91 54.89 28.39
CA LEU A 42 12.94 54.09 27.16
C LEU A 42 12.63 52.61 27.41
N CYS A 43 13.13 52.05 28.52
CA CYS A 43 12.88 50.66 28.88
C CYS A 43 11.41 50.45 29.24
N ASP A 44 10.82 51.39 29.97
CA ASP A 44 9.40 51.34 30.33
C ASP A 44 8.51 51.50 29.09
N ALA A 45 8.82 52.44 28.21
CA ALA A 45 8.09 52.60 26.95
C ALA A 45 8.17 51.35 26.06
N PHE A 46 9.34 50.68 26.03
CA PHE A 46 9.51 49.42 25.32
C PHE A 46 8.65 48.31 25.94
N PHE A 47 8.63 48.19 27.26
CA PHE A 47 7.84 47.19 27.96
C PHE A 47 6.33 47.39 27.78
N SER A 48 5.84 48.63 27.88
CA SER A 48 4.43 48.96 27.63
C SER A 48 4.04 48.78 26.16
N ALA A 49 4.96 49.05 25.23
CA ALA A 49 4.75 48.76 23.81
C ALA A 49 4.68 47.26 23.52
N LEU A 50 5.45 46.43 24.24
CA LEU A 50 5.39 44.97 24.13
C LEU A 50 4.03 44.42 24.62
N LYS A 51 3.44 45.03 25.66
CA LYS A 51 2.10 44.67 26.16
C LYS A 51 0.96 44.90 25.16
N LEU A 52 1.18 45.70 24.12
CA LEU A 52 0.20 45.83 23.02
C LEU A 52 -0.05 44.51 22.30
N TYR A 53 0.94 43.59 22.27
CA TYR A 53 0.81 42.28 21.64
C TYR A 53 -0.09 41.31 22.44
N SER A 54 -0.38 41.61 23.70
CA SER A 54 -1.40 40.93 24.50
C SER A 54 -2.76 41.67 24.51
N GLY A 55 -2.86 42.80 23.79
CA GLY A 55 -4.05 43.66 23.79
C GLY A 55 -4.13 44.61 24.99
N THR A 56 -3.11 44.62 25.85
CA THR A 56 -3.09 45.43 27.08
C THR A 56 -2.57 46.83 26.77
N ILE A 57 -3.28 47.86 27.24
CA ILE A 57 -2.81 49.24 27.24
C ILE A 57 -2.52 49.61 28.69
N GLU A 58 -1.35 50.20 28.94
CA GLU A 58 -1.01 50.79 30.23
C GLU A 58 -1.35 52.28 30.18
N CYS A 59 -1.81 52.86 31.29
CA CYS A 59 -2.25 54.25 31.42
C CYS A 59 -3.63 54.59 30.84
N ASP A 60 -4.21 55.71 31.29
CA ASP A 60 -5.45 56.33 30.78
C ASP A 60 -5.33 56.89 29.33
N LEU A 61 -4.34 56.41 28.58
CA LEU A 61 -4.04 56.74 27.17
C LEU A 61 -5.02 56.12 26.17
N ASN A 62 -6.17 55.61 26.63
CA ASN A 62 -7.21 54.99 25.82
C ASN A 62 -7.71 55.88 24.66
N SER A 63 -7.38 57.18 24.67
CA SER A 63 -7.86 58.21 23.74
C SER A 63 -6.99 58.48 22.51
N SER A 64 -5.73 58.02 22.43
CA SER A 64 -4.92 58.28 21.22
C SER A 64 -5.22 57.26 20.12
N GLY A 65 -5.81 57.72 19.01
CA GLY A 65 -6.15 56.85 17.87
C GLY A 65 -4.94 56.09 17.32
N LEU A 66 -3.74 56.66 17.43
CA LEU A 66 -2.48 56.03 17.01
C LEU A 66 -2.10 54.82 17.89
N LEU A 67 -2.31 54.90 19.21
CA LEU A 67 -2.05 53.79 20.13
C LEU A 67 -3.08 52.67 19.95
N GLN A 68 -4.35 53.01 19.70
CA GLN A 68 -5.38 52.02 19.36
C GLN A 68 -5.05 51.30 18.06
N LEU A 69 -4.59 52.03 17.03
CA LEU A 69 -4.10 51.45 15.78
C LEU A 69 -2.89 50.52 16.03
N ALA A 70 -1.92 50.95 16.83
CA ALA A 70 -0.78 50.12 17.23
C ALA A 70 -1.22 48.85 17.95
N ARG A 71 -2.21 48.93 18.86
CA ARG A 71 -2.76 47.76 19.55
C ARG A 71 -3.37 46.74 18.57
N PHE A 72 -4.22 47.19 17.65
CA PHE A 72 -4.83 46.26 16.68
C PHE A 72 -3.79 45.65 15.74
N MET A 73 -2.79 46.42 15.30
CA MET A 73 -1.69 45.86 14.51
C MET A 73 -0.81 44.89 15.32
N ALA A 74 -0.57 45.16 16.60
CA ALA A 74 0.19 44.27 17.49
C ALA A 74 -0.56 42.94 17.73
N LEU A 75 -1.87 42.97 17.92
CA LEU A 75 -2.72 41.77 18.02
C LEU A 75 -2.70 40.95 16.73
N ALA A 76 -2.81 41.60 15.56
CA ALA A 76 -2.70 40.92 14.27
C ALA A 76 -1.29 40.29 14.07
N ALA A 77 -0.24 40.99 14.50
CA ALA A 77 1.12 40.47 14.49
C ALA A 77 1.30 39.28 15.44
N ALA A 78 0.75 39.34 16.66
CA ALA A 78 0.77 38.25 17.63
C ALA A 78 0.06 37.00 17.08
N LEU A 79 -1.14 37.17 16.50
CA LEU A 79 -1.88 36.07 15.86
C LEU A 79 -1.07 35.45 14.72
N SER A 80 -0.43 36.27 13.87
CA SER A 80 0.42 35.75 12.79
C SER A 80 1.65 35.00 13.31
N ILE A 81 2.27 35.46 14.41
CA ILE A 81 3.37 34.76 15.06
C ILE A 81 2.90 33.43 15.64
N LEU A 82 1.74 33.39 16.31
CA LEU A 82 1.15 32.16 16.84
C LEU A 82 0.81 31.15 15.73
N ILE A 83 0.17 31.59 14.65
CA ILE A 83 -0.07 30.74 13.46
C ILE A 83 1.26 30.23 12.88
N GLY A 84 2.28 31.09 12.82
CA GLY A 84 3.61 30.70 12.37
C GLY A 84 4.30 29.67 13.28
N ILE A 85 4.14 29.78 14.60
CA ILE A 85 4.62 28.79 15.56
C ILE A 85 3.85 27.48 15.40
N PHE A 86 2.52 27.54 15.27
CA PHE A 86 1.69 26.37 15.06
C PHE A 86 2.04 25.63 13.76
N ASN A 87 2.27 26.36 12.67
CA ASN A 87 2.74 25.76 11.42
C ASN A 87 4.13 25.12 11.57
N LYS A 88 5.01 25.71 12.39
CA LYS A 88 6.32 25.11 12.72
C LYS A 88 6.22 23.92 13.67
N LEU A 89 5.15 23.78 14.47
CA LEU A 89 4.96 22.59 15.32
C LEU A 89 4.86 21.34 14.46
N GLN A 90 4.18 21.40 13.32
CA GLN A 90 4.10 20.28 12.37
C GLN A 90 5.48 19.94 11.78
N ASP A 91 6.31 20.96 11.49
CA ASP A 91 7.69 20.75 11.04
C ASP A 91 8.55 20.13 12.14
N ILE A 92 8.36 20.51 13.41
CA ILE A 92 9.07 19.94 14.56
C ILE A 92 8.64 18.49 14.79
N ILE A 93 7.34 18.20 14.73
CA ILE A 93 6.82 16.82 14.83
C ILE A 93 7.41 15.96 13.71
N THR A 94 7.44 16.48 12.48
CA THR A 94 8.06 15.80 11.35
C THR A 94 9.56 15.57 11.59
N MET A 95 10.28 16.59 12.07
CA MET A 95 11.71 16.49 12.41
C MET A 95 11.96 15.39 13.45
N ILE A 96 11.11 15.28 14.47
CA ILE A 96 11.21 14.24 15.51
C ILE A 96 10.89 12.86 14.92
N ASN A 97 9.76 12.73 14.20
CA ASN A 97 9.29 11.47 13.65
C ASN A 97 10.26 10.87 12.65
N VAL A 98 10.96 11.68 11.85
CA VAL A 98 11.93 11.22 10.84
C VAL A 98 13.03 10.34 11.45
N TYR A 99 13.49 10.66 12.66
CA TYR A 99 14.56 9.92 13.34
C TYR A 99 14.04 8.75 14.19
N MET A 100 12.72 8.55 14.26
CA MET A 100 12.16 7.38 14.95
C MET A 100 12.51 6.10 14.20
N PRO A 101 12.80 4.99 14.89
CA PRO A 101 12.90 3.68 14.27
C PRO A 101 11.62 3.39 13.49
N SER A 102 11.75 2.84 12.28
CA SER A 102 10.60 2.52 11.41
C SER A 102 9.81 3.74 10.92
N SER A 103 10.38 4.95 11.02
CA SER A 103 9.81 6.15 10.40
C SER A 103 9.51 5.92 8.93
N THR A 104 8.26 6.19 8.54
CA THR A 104 7.72 5.85 7.22
C THR A 104 7.18 7.10 6.55
N VAL A 105 7.80 7.47 5.42
CA VAL A 105 7.35 8.59 4.60
C VAL A 105 6.48 8.06 3.47
N VAL A 106 5.26 8.59 3.34
CA VAL A 106 4.32 8.20 2.27
C VAL A 106 4.17 9.34 1.27
N TYR A 107 4.66 9.15 0.05
CA TYR A 107 4.42 10.00 -1.11
C TYR A 107 3.31 9.41 -1.97
N GLY A 108 2.45 10.26 -2.51
CA GLY A 108 1.33 9.83 -3.35
C GLY A 108 0.10 10.70 -3.15
N ASP A 109 -0.78 10.65 -4.14
CA ASP A 109 -2.01 11.43 -4.26
C ASP A 109 -3.27 10.54 -4.38
N SER A 110 -3.09 9.22 -4.27
CA SER A 110 -4.18 8.24 -4.32
C SER A 110 -4.89 8.09 -2.98
N GLU A 111 -6.15 7.61 -3.04
CA GLU A 111 -6.92 7.22 -1.85
C GLU A 111 -6.17 6.16 -1.02
N CYS A 112 -5.53 5.18 -1.68
CA CYS A 112 -4.67 4.19 -1.05
C CYS A 112 -3.50 4.83 -0.28
N ALA A 113 -2.87 5.88 -0.83
CA ALA A 113 -1.77 6.57 -0.15
C ALA A 113 -2.25 7.34 1.09
N GLU A 114 -3.46 7.90 1.06
CA GLU A 114 -4.07 8.56 2.21
C GLU A 114 -4.53 7.55 3.27
N HIS A 115 -5.10 6.42 2.85
CA HIS A 115 -5.46 5.34 3.76
C HIS A 115 -4.23 4.79 4.48
N LEU A 116 -3.16 4.42 3.77
CA LEU A 116 -1.90 3.96 4.36
C LEU A 116 -1.34 4.96 5.37
N TYR A 117 -1.31 6.24 5.00
CA TYR A 117 -0.82 7.29 5.89
C TYR A 117 -1.61 7.31 7.20
N ASN A 118 -2.94 7.19 7.13
CA ASN A 118 -3.79 7.24 8.30
C ASN A 118 -3.74 5.96 9.16
N ASP A 119 -3.50 4.80 8.55
CA ASP A 119 -3.33 3.51 9.22
C ASP A 119 -1.99 3.42 9.99
N LEU A 120 -0.94 4.08 9.49
CA LEU A 120 0.36 4.12 10.18
C LEU A 120 0.26 4.81 11.57
N PRO A 121 0.99 4.31 12.59
CA PRO A 121 1.05 4.95 13.90
C PRO A 121 1.53 6.41 13.82
N ARG A 122 0.86 7.31 14.55
CA ARG A 122 1.09 8.77 14.49
C ARG A 122 2.54 9.22 14.71
N HIS A 123 3.31 8.47 15.50
CA HIS A 123 4.69 8.81 15.85
C HIS A 123 5.74 8.35 14.83
N ILE A 124 5.36 7.51 13.84
CA ILE A 124 6.25 7.08 12.76
C ILE A 124 5.78 7.52 11.37
N ARG A 125 4.52 7.93 11.21
CA ARG A 125 3.98 8.36 9.92
C ARG A 125 4.44 9.77 9.56
N ILE A 126 4.83 9.94 8.31
CA ILE A 126 5.26 11.22 7.76
C ILE A 126 4.64 11.40 6.38
N ARG A 127 3.95 12.52 6.15
CA ARG A 127 3.35 12.82 4.86
C ARG A 127 4.44 13.41 3.95
N GLY A 128 4.72 12.71 2.85
CA GLY A 128 5.60 13.23 1.80
C GLY A 128 4.90 14.36 1.03
N GLY A 129 5.58 15.50 0.89
CA GLY A 129 5.11 16.61 0.06
C GLY A 129 6.01 16.83 -1.16
N ASN A 130 6.01 18.05 -1.70
CA ASN A 130 6.84 18.40 -2.87
C ASN A 130 8.35 18.36 -2.59
N ARG A 131 8.77 18.36 -1.33
CA ARG A 131 10.18 18.30 -0.93
C ARG A 131 10.51 16.91 -0.42
N MET A 132 11.65 16.39 -0.87
CA MET A 132 12.16 15.11 -0.41
C MET A 132 12.59 15.20 1.06
N ILE A 133 11.95 14.39 1.89
CA ILE A 133 12.30 14.17 3.29
C ILE A 133 13.50 13.24 3.34
N LYS A 134 14.52 13.62 4.11
CA LYS A 134 15.76 12.87 4.26
C LYS A 134 15.72 12.08 5.56
N HIS A 135 16.52 11.01 5.65
CA HIS A 135 16.78 10.22 6.86
C HIS A 135 15.67 9.30 7.39
N ALA A 136 14.49 9.26 6.77
CA ALA A 136 13.48 8.29 7.18
C ALA A 136 13.94 6.85 6.94
N SER A 137 13.38 5.92 7.73
CA SER A 137 13.71 4.50 7.68
C SER A 137 13.10 3.81 6.46
N ARG A 138 11.87 4.18 6.10
CA ARG A 138 11.08 3.63 4.99
C ARG A 138 10.50 4.75 4.11
N TYR A 139 10.43 4.48 2.81
CA TYR A 139 9.80 5.36 1.83
C TYR A 139 8.75 4.57 1.05
N VAL A 140 7.52 5.04 1.04
CA VAL A 140 6.42 4.45 0.28
C VAL A 140 6.00 5.44 -0.80
N ILE A 141 5.98 5.03 -2.06
CA ILE A 141 5.72 5.88 -3.22
C ILE A 141 4.51 5.31 -3.98
N MET A 142 3.39 6.03 -3.94
CA MET A 142 2.05 5.58 -4.32
C MET A 142 1.32 6.61 -5.20
N PHE A 143 1.92 6.95 -6.34
CA PHE A 143 1.24 7.79 -7.33
C PHE A 143 0.28 6.96 -8.17
N SER A 144 -0.70 7.63 -8.79
CA SER A 144 -1.77 6.98 -9.56
C SER A 144 -1.31 6.18 -10.80
N GLY A 145 -0.05 6.32 -11.23
CA GLY A 145 0.48 5.61 -12.39
C GLY A 145 1.97 5.30 -12.28
N ASP A 146 2.37 4.22 -12.93
CA ASP A 146 3.74 3.68 -12.90
C ASP A 146 4.77 4.73 -13.29
N ASP A 147 4.51 5.50 -14.35
CA ASP A 147 5.39 6.57 -14.84
C ASP A 147 5.68 7.61 -13.75
N SER A 148 4.63 8.08 -13.06
CA SER A 148 4.78 9.06 -11.98
C SER A 148 5.56 8.50 -10.78
N THR A 149 5.32 7.23 -10.42
CA THR A 149 6.05 6.53 -9.36
C THR A 149 7.53 6.39 -9.72
N LEU A 150 7.83 5.91 -10.92
CA LEU A 150 9.20 5.70 -11.41
C LEU A 150 9.93 7.03 -11.61
N ASP A 151 9.28 8.06 -12.15
CA ASP A 151 9.84 9.40 -12.28
C ASP A 151 10.21 9.99 -10.93
N PHE A 152 9.33 9.86 -9.93
CA PHE A 152 9.62 10.34 -8.59
C PHE A 152 10.82 9.59 -7.98
N TYR A 153 10.83 8.27 -8.10
CA TYR A 153 11.93 7.43 -7.61
C TYR A 153 13.25 7.82 -8.27
N ASN A 154 13.29 7.94 -9.60
CA ASN A 154 14.48 8.26 -10.37
C ASN A 154 15.04 9.66 -10.02
N ARG A 155 14.18 10.67 -9.93
CA ARG A 155 14.59 12.05 -9.56
C ARG A 155 15.20 12.14 -8.16
N ASN A 156 14.89 11.19 -7.28
CA ASN A 156 15.35 11.17 -5.89
C ASN A 156 16.27 9.98 -5.57
N TYR A 157 16.79 9.29 -6.60
CA TYR A 157 17.53 8.04 -6.45
C TYR A 157 18.73 8.17 -5.50
N ASP A 158 19.50 9.26 -5.59
CA ASP A 158 20.67 9.50 -4.72
C ASP A 158 20.33 9.49 -3.21
N ILE A 159 19.09 9.85 -2.85
CA ILE A 159 18.62 9.86 -1.45
C ILE A 159 18.02 8.51 -1.07
N LEU A 160 17.37 7.84 -2.03
CA LEU A 160 16.65 6.59 -1.84
C LEU A 160 17.54 5.34 -1.95
N ALA A 161 18.70 5.45 -2.61
CA ALA A 161 19.62 4.35 -2.80
C ALA A 161 20.04 3.72 -1.45
N GLY A 162 19.90 2.40 -1.35
CA GLY A 162 20.18 1.64 -0.12
C GLY A 162 19.19 1.88 1.02
N LYS A 163 18.06 2.57 0.78
CA LYS A 163 16.95 2.71 1.75
C LYS A 163 15.88 1.68 1.46
N ARG A 164 15.05 1.38 2.47
CA ARG A 164 13.85 0.55 2.26
C ARG A 164 12.81 1.38 1.50
N VAL A 165 12.53 0.98 0.27
CA VAL A 165 11.58 1.68 -0.61
C VAL A 165 10.48 0.72 -1.06
N TYR A 166 9.23 1.17 -0.97
CA TYR A 166 8.04 0.48 -1.43
C TYR A 166 7.45 1.27 -2.59
N LEU A 167 7.36 0.64 -3.77
CA LEU A 167 6.85 1.27 -4.99
C LEU A 167 5.53 0.64 -5.39
N GLN A 168 4.52 1.47 -5.58
CA GLN A 168 3.27 1.06 -6.21
C GLN A 168 3.47 1.02 -7.72
N LEU A 169 3.48 -0.18 -8.30
CA LEU A 169 3.57 -0.39 -9.75
C LEU A 169 2.58 -1.47 -10.16
N GLU A 170 1.75 -1.16 -11.15
CA GLU A 170 0.66 -2.01 -11.63
C GLU A 170 1.14 -2.93 -12.78
N ASN A 171 1.88 -2.39 -13.74
CA ASN A 171 2.21 -3.08 -15.00
C ASN A 171 3.66 -3.55 -15.07
N ILE A 172 4.47 -3.30 -14.04
CA ILE A 172 5.88 -3.65 -14.02
C ILE A 172 6.08 -4.96 -13.25
N SER A 173 6.63 -5.97 -13.94
CA SER A 173 6.95 -7.24 -13.29
C SER A 173 8.00 -7.07 -12.21
N ARG A 174 7.60 -7.36 -10.97
CA ARG A 174 8.46 -7.34 -9.78
C ARG A 174 9.70 -8.26 -9.88
N GLN A 175 9.68 -9.25 -10.77
CA GLN A 175 10.80 -10.17 -10.96
C GLN A 175 12.02 -9.51 -11.59
N ASN A 176 11.82 -8.37 -12.23
CA ASN A 176 12.91 -7.61 -12.84
C ASN A 176 13.59 -6.65 -11.84
N ILE A 177 13.07 -6.53 -10.62
CA ILE A 177 13.57 -5.61 -9.60
C ILE A 177 14.67 -6.28 -8.78
N GLN A 178 15.93 -6.00 -9.13
CA GLN A 178 17.08 -6.68 -8.52
C GLN A 178 17.47 -6.11 -7.15
N ASP A 179 17.22 -4.83 -6.88
CA ASP A 179 17.60 -4.19 -5.63
C ASP A 179 16.82 -4.82 -4.45
N PRO A 180 17.50 -5.45 -3.47
CA PRO A 180 16.84 -6.09 -2.35
C PRO A 180 16.21 -5.13 -1.34
N THR A 181 16.54 -3.83 -1.43
CA THR A 181 15.97 -2.77 -0.59
C THR A 181 14.70 -2.18 -1.18
N VAL A 182 14.38 -2.50 -2.44
CA VAL A 182 13.16 -2.07 -3.13
C VAL A 182 12.14 -3.22 -3.14
N SER A 183 10.95 -2.94 -2.63
CA SER A 183 9.78 -3.82 -2.72
C SER A 183 8.76 -3.18 -3.64
N VAL A 184 8.16 -3.98 -4.52
CA VAL A 184 7.11 -3.54 -5.43
C VAL A 184 5.82 -4.22 -5.03
N PHE A 185 4.73 -3.46 -5.02
CA PHE A 185 3.39 -3.98 -4.80
C PHE A 185 2.42 -3.38 -5.81
N SER A 186 1.37 -4.14 -6.13
CA SER A 186 0.27 -3.67 -6.96
C SER A 186 -1.02 -3.61 -6.12
N PRO A 187 -1.85 -2.55 -6.25
CA PRO A 187 -3.19 -2.52 -5.70
C PRO A 187 -4.05 -3.71 -6.17
N SER A 188 -3.95 -4.14 -7.42
CA SER A 188 -4.68 -5.30 -7.95
C SER A 188 -4.27 -6.62 -7.27
N GLU A 189 -2.97 -6.82 -7.05
CA GLU A 189 -2.46 -8.00 -6.37
C GLU A 189 -2.89 -7.99 -4.90
N ASN A 190 -2.75 -6.85 -4.21
CA ASN A 190 -3.21 -6.69 -2.83
C ASN A 190 -4.72 -6.95 -2.73
N CYS A 191 -5.48 -6.51 -3.72
CA CYS A 191 -6.90 -6.79 -3.85
C CYS A 191 -7.19 -8.29 -3.97
N ALA A 192 -6.50 -9.01 -4.87
CA ALA A 192 -6.66 -10.44 -5.02
C ALA A 192 -6.24 -11.22 -3.76
N ARG A 193 -5.10 -10.85 -3.15
CA ARG A 193 -4.61 -11.42 -1.89
C ARG A 193 -5.63 -11.26 -0.77
N SER A 194 -6.15 -10.04 -0.59
CA SER A 194 -7.13 -9.72 0.44
C SER A 194 -8.45 -10.46 0.19
N TYR A 195 -8.93 -10.45 -1.05
CA TYR A 195 -10.16 -11.13 -1.46
C TYR A 195 -10.15 -12.63 -1.13
N TRP A 196 -9.12 -13.36 -1.55
CA TRP A 196 -9.06 -14.81 -1.34
C TRP A 196 -8.83 -15.20 0.13
N LYS A 197 -8.22 -14.33 0.93
CA LYS A 197 -8.11 -14.52 2.40
C LYS A 197 -9.44 -14.25 3.10
N SER A 198 -10.21 -13.28 2.64
CA SER A 198 -11.53 -12.91 3.19
C SER A 198 -12.64 -13.89 2.80
N TYR A 199 -12.56 -14.45 1.59
CA TYR A 199 -13.58 -15.35 1.04
C TYR A 199 -12.97 -16.67 0.55
N PRO A 200 -12.30 -17.43 1.45
CA PRO A 200 -11.56 -18.61 1.04
C PRO A 200 -12.48 -19.72 0.52
N VAL A 201 -11.93 -20.56 -0.35
CA VAL A 201 -12.63 -21.74 -0.85
C VAL A 201 -12.65 -22.87 0.21
N GLU A 202 -13.72 -23.67 0.17
CA GLU A 202 -13.93 -24.82 1.06
C GLU A 202 -14.08 -26.14 0.31
N ARG A 203 -14.38 -26.07 -0.99
CA ARG A 203 -14.53 -27.17 -1.94
C ARG A 203 -14.09 -26.69 -3.32
N SER A 204 -13.96 -27.61 -4.28
CA SER A 204 -13.85 -27.22 -5.68
C SER A 204 -15.07 -26.43 -6.13
N GLU A 205 -14.84 -25.33 -6.82
CA GLU A 205 -15.86 -24.39 -7.27
C GLU A 205 -15.72 -24.15 -8.78
N LYS A 206 -16.85 -23.93 -9.43
CA LYS A 206 -16.94 -23.34 -10.75
C LYS A 206 -17.06 -21.81 -10.62
N ILE A 207 -16.02 -21.10 -11.04
CA ILE A 207 -15.83 -19.67 -10.75
C ILE A 207 -15.86 -18.87 -12.05
N ALA A 208 -16.74 -17.87 -12.13
CA ALA A 208 -16.75 -16.89 -13.21
C ALA A 208 -15.97 -15.64 -12.80
N ILE A 209 -14.98 -15.26 -13.58
CA ILE A 209 -14.25 -13.99 -13.46
C ILE A 209 -14.72 -13.10 -14.62
N ILE A 210 -15.51 -12.07 -14.31
CA ILE A 210 -16.13 -11.18 -15.30
C ILE A 210 -15.36 -9.85 -15.29
N GLY A 211 -14.73 -9.53 -16.42
CA GLY A 211 -13.77 -8.43 -16.53
C GLY A 211 -12.35 -8.91 -16.26
N PHE A 212 -11.45 -8.70 -17.23
CA PHE A 212 -10.10 -9.30 -17.21
C PHE A 212 -8.97 -8.27 -17.40
N GLY A 213 -9.15 -7.09 -16.79
CA GLY A 213 -8.04 -6.16 -16.51
C GLY A 213 -7.16 -6.67 -15.37
N SER A 214 -6.30 -5.82 -14.81
CA SER A 214 -5.32 -6.22 -13.79
C SER A 214 -5.92 -6.96 -12.59
N VAL A 215 -7.05 -6.48 -12.05
CA VAL A 215 -7.76 -7.14 -10.94
C VAL A 215 -8.20 -8.56 -11.31
N GLY A 216 -8.81 -8.74 -12.49
CA GLY A 216 -9.25 -10.07 -12.94
C GLY A 216 -8.08 -11.03 -13.17
N GLN A 217 -6.98 -10.53 -13.72
CA GLN A 217 -5.75 -11.31 -13.93
C GLN A 217 -5.12 -11.74 -12.60
N ASP A 218 -5.04 -10.85 -11.61
CA ASP A 218 -4.49 -11.16 -10.29
C ASP A 218 -5.43 -12.05 -9.47
N ILE A 219 -6.75 -11.88 -9.59
CA ILE A 219 -7.73 -12.78 -8.97
C ILE A 219 -7.52 -14.21 -9.47
N LEU A 220 -7.36 -14.40 -10.79
CA LEU A 220 -7.05 -15.71 -11.37
C LEU A 220 -5.69 -16.23 -10.88
N SER A 221 -4.64 -15.42 -11.04
CA SER A 221 -3.25 -15.84 -10.79
C SER A 221 -2.99 -16.17 -9.33
N TYR A 222 -3.59 -15.40 -8.41
CA TYR A 222 -3.53 -15.67 -6.98
C TYR A 222 -4.41 -16.86 -6.60
N GLY A 223 -5.63 -16.94 -7.16
CA GLY A 223 -6.55 -18.06 -6.93
C GLY A 223 -5.92 -19.41 -7.30
N LEU A 224 -5.27 -19.50 -8.47
CA LEU A 224 -4.56 -20.70 -8.91
C LEU A 224 -3.47 -21.15 -7.93
N GLN A 225 -2.84 -20.22 -7.20
CA GLN A 225 -1.82 -20.56 -6.21
C GLN A 225 -2.38 -20.91 -4.85
N ILE A 226 -3.45 -20.25 -4.37
CA ILE A 226 -3.86 -20.39 -2.97
C ILE A 226 -5.10 -21.27 -2.75
N ASN A 227 -5.89 -21.49 -3.79
CA ASN A 227 -7.09 -22.34 -3.74
C ASN A 227 -6.70 -23.82 -3.84
N LEU A 228 -5.74 -24.25 -3.02
CA LEU A 228 -5.20 -25.61 -2.95
C LEU A 228 -5.61 -26.24 -1.63
N ILE A 229 -6.67 -27.05 -1.68
CA ILE A 229 -7.32 -27.65 -0.51
C ILE A 229 -7.28 -29.18 -0.52
N ASP A 230 -7.16 -29.79 -1.70
CA ASP A 230 -7.06 -31.24 -1.90
C ASP A 230 -6.25 -31.50 -3.20
N PRO A 231 -5.27 -32.41 -3.22
CA PRO A 231 -4.51 -32.72 -4.45
C PRO A 231 -5.37 -33.19 -5.63
N GLN A 232 -6.57 -33.72 -5.37
CA GLN A 232 -7.53 -34.19 -6.37
C GLN A 232 -8.67 -33.19 -6.65
N GLN A 233 -8.57 -31.95 -6.16
CA GLN A 233 -9.54 -30.90 -6.44
C GLN A 233 -9.75 -30.67 -7.95
N HIS A 234 -10.87 -30.06 -8.35
CA HIS A 234 -11.10 -29.66 -9.73
C HIS A 234 -11.83 -28.32 -9.80
N PHE A 235 -11.09 -27.22 -9.70
CA PHE A 235 -11.63 -25.89 -9.93
C PHE A 235 -11.78 -25.61 -11.43
N GLU A 236 -12.88 -24.97 -11.80
CA GLU A 236 -13.15 -24.50 -13.16
C GLU A 236 -13.19 -22.97 -13.17
N TYR A 237 -12.15 -22.32 -13.69
CA TYR A 237 -12.10 -20.87 -13.82
C TYR A 237 -12.57 -20.44 -15.22
N HIS A 238 -13.70 -19.75 -15.30
CA HIS A 238 -14.18 -19.15 -16.55
C HIS A 238 -13.89 -17.66 -16.57
N VAL A 239 -13.06 -17.23 -17.51
CA VAL A 239 -12.69 -15.83 -17.69
C VAL A 239 -13.56 -15.23 -18.80
N TYR A 240 -14.37 -14.23 -18.46
CA TYR A 240 -15.15 -13.44 -19.41
C TYR A 240 -14.48 -12.08 -19.62
N GLY A 241 -13.79 -11.93 -20.75
CA GLY A 241 -12.98 -10.75 -21.08
C GLY A 241 -11.77 -11.12 -21.94
N ASP A 242 -11.05 -10.13 -22.48
CA ASP A 242 -9.92 -10.36 -23.38
C ASP A 242 -8.70 -10.96 -22.64
N GLY A 243 -8.55 -12.28 -22.70
CA GLY A 243 -7.41 -12.99 -22.10
C GLY A 243 -6.22 -13.19 -23.04
N ARG A 244 -6.25 -12.62 -24.26
CA ARG A 244 -5.25 -12.95 -25.30
C ARG A 244 -3.84 -12.51 -24.93
N GLN A 245 -3.67 -11.36 -24.28
CA GLN A 245 -2.36 -10.91 -23.81
C GLN A 245 -1.87 -11.78 -22.66
N PHE A 246 -2.70 -12.00 -21.64
CA PHE A 246 -2.37 -12.83 -20.49
C PHE A 246 -1.87 -14.23 -20.92
N ARG A 247 -2.57 -14.89 -21.86
CA ARG A 247 -2.14 -16.20 -22.38
C ARG A 247 -0.85 -16.16 -23.20
N ARG A 248 -0.53 -15.05 -23.88
CA ARG A 248 0.78 -14.88 -24.56
C ARG A 248 1.91 -14.75 -23.54
N GLU A 249 1.63 -14.12 -22.41
CA GLU A 249 2.61 -13.90 -21.34
C GLU A 249 2.77 -15.11 -20.42
N HIS A 250 1.78 -16.00 -20.35
CA HIS A 250 1.76 -17.20 -19.50
C HIS A 250 1.70 -18.48 -20.35
N ILE A 251 2.82 -18.85 -20.97
CA ILE A 251 2.88 -19.96 -21.94
C ILE A 251 2.69 -21.34 -21.30
N SER A 252 2.96 -21.47 -20.00
CA SER A 252 2.81 -22.73 -19.25
C SER A 252 1.46 -22.82 -18.51
N LEU A 253 0.47 -21.99 -18.86
CA LEU A 253 -0.82 -21.96 -18.16
C LEU A 253 -1.60 -23.29 -18.29
N GLY A 254 -1.33 -24.08 -19.32
CA GLY A 254 -1.94 -25.41 -19.51
C GLY A 254 -1.51 -26.45 -18.47
N GLU A 255 -0.45 -26.20 -17.70
CA GLU A 255 0.08 -27.13 -16.70
C GLU A 255 -0.65 -27.04 -15.34
N MET A 256 -1.69 -26.21 -15.21
CA MET A 256 -2.44 -25.94 -13.96
C MET A 256 -3.33 -27.09 -13.45
N THR A 257 -3.03 -28.32 -13.88
CA THR A 257 -3.76 -29.53 -13.49
C THR A 257 -3.81 -29.71 -11.96
N PRO A 258 -4.84 -30.38 -11.42
CA PRO A 258 -6.07 -30.84 -12.10
C PRO A 258 -7.10 -29.74 -12.44
N ASP A 259 -6.85 -28.47 -12.09
CA ASP A 259 -7.79 -27.37 -12.33
C ASP A 259 -7.82 -26.97 -13.82
N SER A 260 -8.92 -26.34 -14.26
CA SER A 260 -9.12 -25.91 -15.64
C SER A 260 -9.39 -24.41 -15.74
N ILE A 261 -8.98 -23.83 -16.87
CA ILE A 261 -9.15 -22.41 -17.17
C ILE A 261 -9.75 -22.29 -18.56
N VAL A 262 -10.92 -21.67 -18.65
CA VAL A 262 -11.69 -21.50 -19.89
C VAL A 262 -11.84 -20.00 -20.17
N PHE A 263 -11.41 -19.56 -21.35
CA PHE A 263 -11.48 -18.15 -21.75
C PHE A 263 -12.63 -17.92 -22.74
N HIS A 264 -13.45 -16.94 -22.43
CA HIS A 264 -14.53 -16.40 -23.26
C HIS A 264 -14.11 -14.99 -23.69
N ASP A 265 -13.21 -14.91 -24.69
CA ASP A 265 -12.53 -13.66 -25.10
C ASP A 265 -13.47 -12.63 -25.73
N ASP A 266 -14.67 -13.03 -26.17
CA ASP A 266 -15.69 -12.10 -26.65
C ASP A 266 -16.32 -11.27 -25.51
N GLY A 267 -16.08 -11.66 -24.26
CA GLY A 267 -16.65 -11.05 -23.06
C GLY A 267 -18.17 -11.25 -22.94
N ILE A 268 -18.78 -12.03 -23.83
CA ILE A 268 -20.23 -12.22 -23.85
C ILE A 268 -20.57 -13.24 -22.78
N THR A 269 -21.34 -12.80 -21.80
CA THR A 269 -21.81 -13.66 -20.73
C THR A 269 -23.18 -14.20 -21.08
N ASP A 270 -23.27 -15.52 -21.30
CA ASP A 270 -24.54 -16.21 -21.44
C ASP A 270 -25.23 -16.25 -20.06
N TYR A 271 -26.17 -15.33 -19.87
CA TYR A 271 -26.84 -15.08 -18.60
C TYR A 271 -27.52 -16.32 -18.01
N GLU A 272 -28.01 -17.25 -18.84
CA GLU A 272 -28.62 -18.48 -18.34
C GLU A 272 -27.58 -19.41 -17.70
N LYS A 273 -26.40 -19.54 -18.31
CA LYS A 273 -25.31 -20.40 -17.83
C LYS A 273 -24.67 -19.91 -16.54
N LEU A 274 -24.79 -18.62 -16.23
CA LEU A 274 -24.23 -18.06 -15.00
C LEU A 274 -24.84 -18.63 -13.72
N ARG A 275 -26.03 -19.22 -13.79
CA ARG A 275 -26.69 -19.87 -12.65
C ARG A 275 -25.98 -21.14 -12.20
N ASP A 276 -25.20 -21.76 -13.08
CA ASP A 276 -24.48 -23.01 -12.83
C ASP A 276 -23.13 -22.78 -12.14
N PHE A 277 -22.73 -21.52 -11.95
CA PHE A 277 -21.49 -21.18 -11.26
C PHE A 277 -21.70 -21.20 -9.75
N ASP A 278 -20.67 -21.58 -9.00
CA ASP A 278 -20.67 -21.47 -7.54
C ASP A 278 -20.39 -20.03 -7.09
N ARG A 279 -19.62 -19.29 -7.90
CA ARG A 279 -19.11 -17.97 -7.56
C ARG A 279 -18.96 -17.09 -8.80
N LEU A 280 -19.40 -15.84 -8.68
CA LEU A 280 -19.19 -14.81 -9.70
C LEU A 280 -18.38 -13.66 -9.12
N ILE A 281 -17.22 -13.41 -9.71
CA ILE A 281 -16.29 -12.35 -9.32
C ILE A 281 -16.23 -11.32 -10.44
N ILE A 282 -16.68 -10.10 -10.16
CA ILE A 282 -16.80 -9.01 -11.12
C ILE A 282 -15.63 -8.05 -10.90
N CYS A 283 -14.72 -7.97 -11.88
CA CYS A 283 -13.39 -7.36 -11.79
C CYS A 283 -13.13 -6.26 -12.85
N GLY A 284 -14.18 -5.75 -13.51
CA GLY A 284 -14.07 -4.61 -14.42
C GLY A 284 -13.84 -3.28 -13.70
N SER A 285 -13.93 -2.17 -14.42
CA SER A 285 -13.95 -0.84 -13.79
C SER A 285 -15.21 -0.66 -12.93
N GLU A 286 -15.15 0.21 -11.92
CA GLU A 286 -16.28 0.44 -11.01
C GLU A 286 -17.59 0.79 -11.77
N SER A 287 -17.51 1.59 -12.84
CA SER A 287 -18.64 1.91 -13.70
C SER A 287 -19.16 0.72 -14.52
N GLU A 288 -18.28 -0.13 -15.03
CA GLU A 288 -18.69 -1.33 -15.80
C GLU A 288 -19.30 -2.39 -14.88
N ASN A 289 -18.76 -2.53 -13.67
CA ASN A 289 -19.24 -3.45 -12.66
C ASN A 289 -20.67 -3.10 -12.24
N LEU A 290 -21.00 -1.82 -12.10
CA LEU A 290 -22.36 -1.36 -11.86
C LEU A 290 -23.36 -1.82 -12.92
N ILE A 291 -23.02 -1.61 -14.19
CA ILE A 291 -23.88 -2.01 -15.32
C ILE A 291 -24.06 -3.53 -15.31
N THR A 292 -22.98 -4.27 -15.03
CA THR A 292 -22.99 -5.72 -14.96
C THR A 292 -23.87 -6.23 -13.83
N VAL A 293 -23.69 -5.71 -12.61
CA VAL A 293 -24.51 -6.06 -11.44
C VAL A 293 -25.99 -5.75 -11.70
N SER A 294 -26.30 -4.57 -12.23
CA SER A 294 -27.68 -4.18 -12.54
C SER A 294 -28.34 -5.17 -13.52
N ARG A 295 -27.62 -5.57 -14.57
CA ARG A 295 -28.13 -6.56 -15.55
C ARG A 295 -28.27 -7.95 -14.93
N LEU A 296 -27.31 -8.41 -14.14
CA LEU A 296 -27.37 -9.72 -13.51
C LEU A 296 -28.53 -9.82 -12.51
N MET A 297 -28.74 -8.78 -11.72
CA MET A 297 -29.81 -8.73 -10.73
C MET A 297 -31.21 -8.75 -11.37
N GLU A 298 -31.36 -8.11 -12.52
CA GLU A 298 -32.63 -8.05 -13.28
C GLU A 298 -32.89 -9.30 -14.12
N PHE A 299 -31.89 -9.75 -14.89
CA PHE A 299 -32.07 -10.76 -15.93
C PHE A 299 -31.65 -12.18 -15.51
N VAL A 300 -30.97 -12.35 -14.36
CA VAL A 300 -30.55 -13.66 -13.84
C VAL A 300 -31.17 -13.91 -12.47
N PRO A 301 -32.48 -14.21 -12.39
CA PRO A 301 -33.09 -14.62 -11.13
C PRO A 301 -32.41 -15.91 -10.62
N GLY A 302 -32.15 -15.97 -9.31
CA GLY A 302 -31.47 -17.11 -8.68
C GLY A 302 -29.95 -17.17 -8.90
N CYS A 303 -29.33 -16.12 -9.45
CA CYS A 303 -27.88 -16.00 -9.53
C CYS A 303 -27.23 -16.15 -8.13
N PRO A 304 -26.08 -16.83 -8.00
CA PRO A 304 -25.28 -16.87 -6.77
C PRO A 304 -24.92 -15.48 -6.23
N ALA A 305 -24.32 -15.45 -5.03
CA ALA A 305 -23.76 -14.22 -4.49
C ALA A 305 -22.73 -13.62 -5.46
N LEU A 306 -22.79 -12.30 -5.65
CA LEU A 306 -21.88 -11.58 -6.54
C LEU A 306 -20.77 -10.94 -5.71
N ASP A 307 -19.54 -11.32 -6.00
CA ASP A 307 -18.34 -10.70 -5.45
C ASP A 307 -17.91 -9.57 -6.40
N VAL A 308 -18.00 -8.31 -5.97
CA VAL A 308 -17.90 -7.13 -6.85
C VAL A 308 -16.74 -6.23 -6.44
N TYR A 309 -15.82 -6.00 -7.38
CA TYR A 309 -14.76 -5.02 -7.21
C TYR A 309 -15.34 -3.61 -7.21
N ALA A 310 -15.21 -2.91 -6.09
CA ALA A 310 -15.79 -1.59 -5.87
C ALA A 310 -14.89 -0.77 -4.91
N PRO A 311 -13.77 -0.23 -5.42
CA PRO A 311 -12.82 0.52 -4.58
C PRO A 311 -13.46 1.76 -3.93
N GLY A 312 -14.40 2.43 -4.62
CA GLY A 312 -15.11 3.61 -4.12
C GLY A 312 -16.29 3.33 -3.19
N GLY A 313 -16.66 2.06 -2.97
CA GLY A 313 -17.50 1.48 -1.88
C GLY A 313 -18.88 2.08 -1.54
N ASP A 314 -18.96 3.38 -1.31
CA ASP A 314 -20.03 4.09 -0.59
C ASP A 314 -21.30 4.33 -1.40
N LEU A 315 -21.18 4.50 -2.72
CA LEU A 315 -22.34 4.70 -3.58
C LEU A 315 -23.04 3.36 -3.87
N MET A 316 -22.28 2.28 -3.99
CA MET A 316 -22.78 1.00 -4.51
C MET A 316 -23.64 0.25 -3.48
N ALA A 317 -23.17 0.20 -2.23
CA ALA A 317 -23.92 -0.41 -1.13
C ALA A 317 -25.23 0.34 -0.80
N LYS A 318 -25.34 1.62 -1.20
CA LYS A 318 -26.57 2.42 -1.02
C LYS A 318 -27.58 2.19 -2.13
N LEU A 319 -27.12 1.94 -3.36
CA LEU A 319 -27.97 1.72 -4.53
C LEU A 319 -28.52 0.29 -4.59
N PHE A 320 -27.73 -0.69 -4.17
CA PHE A 320 -28.11 -2.10 -4.21
C PHE A 320 -28.15 -2.69 -2.79
N GLY A 321 -29.21 -3.44 -2.48
CA GLY A 321 -29.31 -4.17 -1.20
C GLY A 321 -28.19 -5.19 -1.02
N ASN A 322 -27.84 -5.49 0.23
CA ASN A 322 -26.59 -6.21 0.55
C ASN A 322 -26.73 -7.74 0.63
N ASP A 323 -27.95 -8.29 0.59
CA ASP A 323 -28.17 -9.71 0.90
C ASP A 323 -27.54 -10.68 -0.12
N ARG A 324 -27.21 -10.20 -1.33
CA ARG A 324 -26.60 -11.00 -2.40
C ARG A 324 -25.26 -10.45 -2.92
N LEU A 325 -24.78 -9.34 -2.37
CA LEU A 325 -23.60 -8.63 -2.87
C LEU A 325 -22.49 -8.62 -1.82
N ARG A 326 -21.28 -8.94 -2.25
CA ARG A 326 -20.07 -8.82 -1.44
C ARG A 326 -19.13 -7.88 -2.16
N TRP A 327 -18.71 -6.83 -1.48
CA TRP A 327 -17.87 -5.79 -2.05
C TRP A 327 -16.42 -6.05 -1.66
N PHE A 328 -15.49 -5.90 -2.60
CA PHE A 328 -14.06 -6.04 -2.31
C PHE A 328 -13.23 -4.98 -3.04
N GLY A 329 -11.98 -4.80 -2.57
CA GLY A 329 -11.01 -3.88 -3.18
C GLY A 329 -11.03 -2.46 -2.63
N ARG A 330 -11.63 -2.22 -1.46
CA ARG A 330 -11.60 -0.90 -0.80
C ARG A 330 -10.18 -0.58 -0.34
N ALA A 331 -9.85 0.71 -0.27
CA ALA A 331 -8.54 1.16 0.21
C ALA A 331 -8.20 0.59 1.60
N GLU A 332 -9.22 0.42 2.46
CA GLU A 332 -9.10 -0.20 3.79
C GLU A 332 -8.58 -1.64 3.74
N ASP A 333 -8.95 -2.40 2.71
CA ASP A 333 -8.61 -3.81 2.59
C ASP A 333 -7.26 -4.03 1.89
N ILE A 334 -6.84 -3.08 1.04
CA ILE A 334 -5.71 -3.29 0.11
C ILE A 334 -4.51 -2.36 0.37
N ALA A 335 -4.70 -1.31 1.19
CA ALA A 335 -3.70 -0.26 1.44
C ALA A 335 -3.34 -0.08 2.92
N SER A 336 -3.68 -1.02 3.80
CA SER A 336 -3.21 -1.01 5.18
C SER A 336 -1.68 -1.14 5.25
N ALA A 337 -1.08 -0.69 6.34
CA ALA A 337 0.37 -0.79 6.55
C ALA A 337 0.86 -2.23 6.55
N GLU A 338 0.05 -3.16 7.05
CA GLU A 338 0.35 -4.59 7.00
C GLU A 338 0.41 -5.12 5.57
N VAL A 339 -0.56 -4.73 4.72
CA VAL A 339 -0.65 -5.21 3.34
C VAL A 339 0.41 -4.56 2.45
N VAL A 340 0.61 -3.24 2.54
CA VAL A 340 1.54 -2.50 1.68
C VAL A 340 3.00 -2.78 2.03
N LEU A 341 3.34 -2.77 3.32
CA LEU A 341 4.72 -3.01 3.74
C LEU A 341 5.05 -4.51 3.68
N ASN A 342 4.05 -5.37 3.87
CA ASN A 342 4.13 -6.83 3.83
C ASN A 342 5.32 -7.44 4.61
N GLU A 343 5.85 -6.72 5.61
CA GLU A 343 7.12 -7.08 6.26
C GLU A 343 7.00 -8.41 6.99
N LYS A 344 5.83 -8.76 7.53
CA LYS A 344 5.62 -10.06 8.20
C LYS A 344 5.82 -11.23 7.24
N CYS A 345 5.19 -11.21 6.06
CA CYS A 345 5.36 -12.28 5.07
C CYS A 345 6.78 -12.33 4.52
N TYR A 346 7.42 -11.18 4.27
CA TYR A 346 8.81 -11.15 3.84
C TYR A 346 9.78 -11.71 4.90
N GLU A 347 9.54 -11.40 6.17
CA GLU A 347 10.32 -11.93 7.29
C GLU A 347 10.12 -13.43 7.47
N ALA A 348 8.88 -13.94 7.35
CA ALA A 348 8.59 -15.37 7.36
C ALA A 348 9.27 -16.09 6.18
N ALA A 349 9.12 -15.56 4.96
CA ALA A 349 9.79 -16.05 3.76
C ALA A 349 11.32 -16.09 3.91
N ARG A 350 11.91 -15.05 4.51
CA ARG A 350 13.34 -15.00 4.81
C ARG A 350 13.76 -16.10 5.77
N ARG A 351 13.06 -16.27 6.90
CA ARG A 351 13.37 -17.31 7.89
C ARG A 351 13.26 -18.71 7.27
N GLN A 352 12.22 -18.95 6.48
CA GLN A 352 12.04 -20.21 5.78
C GLN A 352 13.21 -20.50 4.83
N HIS A 353 13.62 -19.51 4.03
CA HIS A 353 14.76 -19.64 3.14
C HIS A 353 16.07 -19.88 3.90
N GLU A 354 16.34 -19.13 4.95
CA GLU A 354 17.56 -19.27 5.76
C GLU A 354 17.65 -20.65 6.42
N ALA A 355 16.53 -21.17 6.94
CA ALA A 355 16.45 -22.52 7.49
C ALA A 355 16.69 -23.59 6.41
N TYR A 356 16.10 -23.42 5.22
CA TYR A 356 16.34 -24.30 4.07
C TYR A 356 17.82 -24.28 3.64
N ALA A 357 18.40 -23.09 3.46
CA ALA A 357 19.77 -22.91 3.02
C ALA A 357 20.78 -23.47 4.04
N SER A 358 20.50 -23.32 5.35
CA SER A 358 21.33 -23.90 6.41
C SER A 358 21.35 -25.43 6.37
N LYS A 359 20.29 -26.08 5.87
CA LYS A 359 20.16 -27.54 5.86
C LYS A 359 20.59 -28.17 4.55
N TYR A 360 20.25 -27.56 3.41
CA TYR A 360 20.45 -28.11 2.08
C TYR A 360 21.48 -27.35 1.24
N GLY A 361 22.07 -26.30 1.80
CA GLY A 361 22.94 -25.37 1.06
C GLY A 361 22.15 -24.33 0.27
N GLY A 362 22.79 -23.21 -0.05
CA GLY A 362 22.18 -22.11 -0.77
C GLY A 362 22.92 -20.80 -0.55
N VAL A 363 22.47 -19.75 -1.23
CA VAL A 363 22.96 -18.37 -1.03
C VAL A 363 22.17 -17.68 0.08
N SER A 364 22.69 -16.57 0.60
CA SER A 364 21.97 -15.75 1.58
C SER A 364 20.72 -15.11 0.97
N TRP A 365 19.77 -14.67 1.81
CA TRP A 365 18.55 -14.00 1.36
C TRP A 365 18.83 -12.77 0.47
N GLN A 366 19.90 -12.03 0.78
CA GLN A 366 20.30 -10.82 0.07
C GLN A 366 20.84 -11.13 -1.34
N GLU A 367 21.39 -12.33 -1.55
CA GLU A 367 21.95 -12.78 -2.82
C GLU A 367 20.91 -13.49 -3.71
N LEU A 368 19.71 -13.76 -3.19
CA LEU A 368 18.65 -14.36 -3.98
C LEU A 368 18.16 -13.43 -5.08
N ASP A 369 18.06 -13.99 -6.28
CA ASP A 369 17.33 -13.36 -7.36
C ASP A 369 15.86 -13.14 -6.97
N SER A 370 15.24 -12.14 -7.60
CA SER A 370 13.91 -11.67 -7.24
C SER A 370 12.86 -12.77 -7.44
N PHE A 371 12.99 -13.60 -8.47
CA PHE A 371 12.07 -14.71 -8.70
C PHE A 371 12.05 -15.68 -7.50
N LYS A 372 13.22 -16.08 -7.00
CA LYS A 372 13.33 -16.98 -5.83
C LYS A 372 12.86 -16.31 -4.54
N ARG A 373 13.14 -15.02 -4.33
CA ARG A 373 12.59 -14.27 -3.18
C ARG A 373 11.07 -14.28 -3.18
N TYR A 374 10.45 -13.94 -4.31
CA TYR A 374 8.99 -13.94 -4.42
C TYR A 374 8.37 -15.34 -4.41
N SER A 375 9.10 -16.40 -4.80
CA SER A 375 8.66 -17.79 -4.61
C SER A 375 8.49 -18.12 -3.12
N ASN A 376 9.44 -17.68 -2.28
CA ASN A 376 9.34 -17.82 -0.83
C ASN A 376 8.21 -16.95 -0.25
N VAL A 377 8.01 -15.72 -0.76
CA VAL A 377 6.88 -14.86 -0.34
C VAL A 377 5.54 -15.50 -0.69
N SER A 378 5.40 -16.09 -1.88
CA SER A 378 4.20 -16.85 -2.28
C SER A 378 3.97 -18.07 -1.37
N SER A 379 5.04 -18.76 -0.96
CA SER A 379 4.95 -19.85 0.03
C SER A 379 4.46 -19.35 1.39
N SER A 380 4.94 -18.20 1.88
CA SER A 380 4.44 -17.60 3.13
C SER A 380 2.99 -17.11 3.01
N ASP A 381 2.57 -16.58 1.86
CA ASP A 381 1.18 -16.21 1.63
C ASP A 381 0.22 -17.41 1.70
N PHE A 382 0.70 -18.59 1.27
CA PHE A 382 -0.05 -19.84 1.33
C PHE A 382 -0.16 -20.42 2.75
N GLU A 383 0.62 -19.92 3.72
CA GLU A 383 0.54 -20.36 5.13
C GLU A 383 -0.87 -20.18 5.70
N PHE A 384 -1.59 -19.15 5.28
CA PHE A 384 -3.00 -18.97 5.66
C PHE A 384 -3.87 -20.19 5.32
N THR A 385 -3.69 -20.77 4.12
CA THR A 385 -4.42 -21.97 3.70
C THR A 385 -3.93 -23.19 4.47
N ILE A 386 -2.61 -23.33 4.65
CA ILE A 386 -2.02 -24.43 5.42
C ILE A 386 -2.55 -24.45 6.86
N ASP A 387 -2.65 -23.30 7.52
CA ASP A 387 -3.16 -23.20 8.89
C ASP A 387 -4.61 -23.68 8.99
N ARG A 388 -5.43 -23.36 7.99
CA ARG A 388 -6.81 -23.86 7.88
C ARG A 388 -6.84 -25.37 7.70
N LEU A 389 -5.96 -25.92 6.85
CA LEU A 389 -5.88 -27.38 6.62
C LEU A 389 -5.38 -28.14 7.85
N ILE A 390 -4.39 -27.60 8.57
CA ILE A 390 -3.91 -28.15 9.85
C ILE A 390 -5.04 -28.20 10.87
N LYS A 391 -5.81 -27.10 11.02
CA LYS A 391 -6.96 -27.04 11.93
C LYS A 391 -8.06 -28.05 11.56
N LYS A 392 -8.20 -28.40 10.29
CA LYS A 392 -9.11 -29.45 9.81
C LYS A 392 -8.57 -30.87 9.98
N GLY A 393 -7.33 -31.03 10.47
CA GLY A 393 -6.71 -32.34 10.65
C GLY A 393 -6.18 -32.98 9.36
N VAL A 394 -5.92 -32.18 8.32
CA VAL A 394 -5.33 -32.69 7.07
C VAL A 394 -3.91 -33.23 7.35
N PRO A 395 -3.54 -34.42 6.85
CA PRO A 395 -2.22 -34.99 7.07
C PRO A 395 -1.08 -34.10 6.56
N ALA A 396 0.05 -34.12 7.26
CA ALA A 396 1.21 -33.29 6.89
C ALA A 396 1.79 -33.62 5.51
N GLU A 397 1.70 -34.88 5.08
CA GLU A 397 2.12 -35.32 3.75
C GLU A 397 1.25 -34.73 2.64
N THR A 398 -0.08 -34.72 2.82
CA THR A 398 -1.00 -34.06 1.90
C THR A 398 -0.74 -32.55 1.83
N ILE A 399 -0.43 -31.91 2.97
CA ILE A 399 -0.06 -30.49 2.98
C ILE A 399 1.26 -30.24 2.23
N ALA A 400 2.24 -31.14 2.35
CA ALA A 400 3.49 -31.06 1.61
C ALA A 400 3.26 -31.20 0.09
N GLU A 401 2.39 -32.11 -0.32
CA GLU A 401 1.96 -32.24 -1.73
C GLU A 401 1.28 -30.96 -2.24
N LEU A 402 0.40 -30.34 -1.45
CA LEU A 402 -0.24 -29.07 -1.82
C LEU A 402 0.76 -27.91 -1.92
N GLU A 403 1.76 -27.83 -1.04
CA GLU A 403 2.86 -26.86 -1.15
C GLU A 403 3.69 -27.09 -2.41
N HIS A 404 3.96 -28.35 -2.77
CA HIS A 404 4.65 -28.69 -4.02
C HIS A 404 3.83 -28.30 -5.25
N ILE A 405 2.51 -28.54 -5.24
CA ILE A 405 1.60 -28.08 -6.30
C ILE A 405 1.62 -26.55 -6.39
N ARG A 406 1.53 -25.83 -5.27
CA ARG A 406 1.65 -24.37 -5.22
C ARG A 406 2.96 -23.89 -5.83
N TRP A 407 4.07 -24.52 -5.45
CA TRP A 407 5.41 -24.22 -5.96
C TRP A 407 5.49 -24.44 -7.48
N CYS A 408 4.94 -25.55 -7.98
CA CYS A 408 4.83 -25.82 -9.42
C CYS A 408 4.00 -24.75 -10.13
N ARG A 409 2.83 -24.39 -9.59
CA ARG A 409 1.95 -23.36 -10.18
C ARG A 409 2.59 -21.99 -10.20
N TYR A 410 3.32 -21.60 -9.15
CA TYR A 410 4.12 -20.38 -9.15
C TYR A 410 5.18 -20.41 -10.28
N HIS A 411 5.83 -21.55 -10.51
CA HIS A 411 6.79 -21.72 -11.60
C HIS A 411 6.12 -21.62 -12.97
N TYR A 412 4.97 -22.28 -13.18
CA TYR A 412 4.22 -22.24 -14.43
C TYR A 412 3.68 -20.85 -14.77
N LEU A 413 3.13 -20.13 -13.78
CA LEU A 413 2.73 -18.72 -13.96
C LEU A 413 3.91 -17.84 -14.39
N ASN A 414 5.13 -18.27 -14.11
CA ASN A 414 6.34 -17.56 -14.45
C ASN A 414 7.11 -18.23 -15.59
N ASN A 415 6.41 -18.95 -16.46
CA ASN A 415 6.93 -19.57 -17.68
C ASN A 415 8.08 -20.54 -17.46
N TRP A 416 8.15 -21.13 -16.27
CA TRP A 416 8.98 -22.31 -16.08
C TRP A 416 8.30 -23.53 -16.66
N LYS A 417 9.11 -24.52 -17.02
CA LYS A 417 8.65 -25.79 -17.57
C LYS A 417 9.52 -26.94 -17.10
N TYR A 418 8.94 -28.13 -17.14
CA TYR A 418 9.68 -29.35 -16.90
C TYR A 418 10.83 -29.55 -17.89
N GLY A 419 11.91 -30.15 -17.40
CA GLY A 419 12.95 -30.77 -18.20
C GLY A 419 13.93 -31.53 -17.33
N GLU A 420 14.46 -32.64 -17.82
CA GLU A 420 15.33 -33.55 -17.06
C GLU A 420 16.54 -32.84 -16.43
N GLN A 421 17.11 -31.86 -17.15
CA GLN A 421 18.22 -31.05 -16.67
C GLN A 421 17.74 -29.63 -16.35
N ARG A 422 18.01 -29.21 -15.11
CA ARG A 422 17.71 -27.86 -14.64
C ARG A 422 18.52 -26.81 -15.42
N ASN A 423 17.84 -25.75 -15.85
CA ASN A 423 18.44 -24.58 -16.49
C ASN A 423 17.65 -23.32 -16.13
N ASP A 424 18.09 -22.60 -15.09
CA ASP A 424 17.42 -21.41 -14.57
C ASP A 424 17.30 -20.29 -15.63
N LYS A 425 18.32 -20.13 -16.49
CA LYS A 425 18.32 -19.11 -17.55
C LYS A 425 17.20 -19.34 -18.58
N MET A 426 16.91 -20.61 -18.87
CA MET A 426 15.83 -21.01 -19.78
C MET A 426 14.54 -21.36 -19.04
N ARG A 427 14.49 -21.14 -17.73
CA ARG A 427 13.37 -21.48 -16.84
C ARG A 427 12.95 -22.95 -16.94
N ILE A 428 13.93 -23.86 -16.90
CA ILE A 428 13.72 -25.31 -16.91
C ILE A 428 14.04 -25.87 -15.53
N HIS A 429 13.14 -26.67 -14.96
CA HIS A 429 13.35 -27.31 -13.67
C HIS A 429 12.88 -28.77 -13.68
N ASN A 430 13.72 -29.67 -13.14
CA ASN A 430 13.49 -31.12 -13.13
C ASN A 430 12.42 -31.57 -12.13
N CYS A 431 12.19 -30.81 -11.06
CA CYS A 431 11.13 -31.10 -10.08
C CYS A 431 9.72 -30.60 -10.49
N LEU A 432 9.52 -30.06 -11.70
CA LEU A 432 8.19 -29.69 -12.19
C LEU A 432 7.43 -30.93 -12.68
N VAL A 433 7.16 -31.83 -11.76
CA VAL A 433 6.47 -33.12 -11.95
C VAL A 433 5.49 -33.33 -10.79
N PRO A 434 4.49 -34.23 -10.93
CA PRO A 434 3.63 -34.60 -9.81
C PRO A 434 4.42 -35.03 -8.58
N TYR A 435 3.91 -34.72 -7.38
CA TYR A 435 4.57 -35.00 -6.10
C TYR A 435 4.96 -36.48 -5.94
N SER A 436 4.10 -37.39 -6.43
CA SER A 436 4.34 -38.83 -6.44
C SER A 436 5.56 -39.28 -7.26
N GLN A 437 6.02 -38.45 -8.21
CA GLN A 437 7.17 -38.72 -9.09
C GLN A 437 8.48 -38.09 -8.59
N LEU A 438 8.43 -37.32 -7.49
CA LEU A 438 9.63 -36.79 -6.85
C LEU A 438 10.46 -37.92 -6.22
N SER A 439 11.78 -37.71 -6.12
CA SER A 439 12.62 -38.55 -5.29
C SER A 439 12.29 -38.35 -3.81
N GLU A 440 12.63 -39.34 -2.97
CA GLU A 440 12.39 -39.24 -1.53
C GLU A 440 13.16 -38.08 -0.88
N GLU A 441 14.33 -37.71 -1.42
CA GLU A 441 15.09 -36.55 -0.96
C GLU A 441 14.37 -35.24 -1.23
N GLU A 442 13.70 -35.09 -2.38
CA GLU A 442 12.93 -33.89 -2.70
C GLU A 442 11.65 -33.81 -1.86
N LYS A 443 10.90 -34.91 -1.73
CA LYS A 443 9.73 -34.98 -0.82
C LYS A 443 10.10 -34.63 0.62
N GLN A 444 11.27 -35.06 1.08
CA GLN A 444 11.74 -34.77 2.42
C GLN A 444 11.94 -33.26 2.66
N LYS A 445 12.32 -32.49 1.62
CA LYS A 445 12.44 -31.01 1.73
C LYS A 445 11.07 -30.38 1.95
N ASP A 446 10.06 -30.77 1.18
CA ASP A 446 8.69 -30.26 1.32
C ASP A 446 8.12 -30.62 2.71
N ALA A 447 8.30 -31.87 3.14
CA ALA A 447 7.87 -32.31 4.47
C ALA A 447 8.55 -31.53 5.60
N ASP A 448 9.83 -31.20 5.45
CA ASP A 448 10.56 -30.42 6.45
C ASP A 448 10.12 -28.95 6.51
N ALA A 449 9.75 -28.36 5.37
CA ALA A 449 9.15 -27.02 5.33
C ALA A 449 7.81 -26.98 6.10
N ILE A 450 6.98 -28.01 5.97
CA ILE A 450 5.72 -28.10 6.75
C ILE A 450 6.00 -28.34 8.25
N ARG A 451 7.01 -29.15 8.59
CA ARG A 451 7.37 -29.43 9.99
C ARG A 451 7.95 -28.22 10.70
N SER A 452 8.76 -27.39 10.04
CA SER A 452 9.30 -26.17 10.66
C SER A 452 8.16 -25.21 11.04
N ARG A 453 7.16 -25.07 10.16
CA ARG A 453 5.96 -24.23 10.41
C ARG A 453 5.17 -24.66 11.64
N LYS A 454 4.98 -25.97 11.85
CA LYS A 454 4.27 -26.49 13.05
C LYS A 454 4.98 -26.20 14.38
N LYS A 455 6.29 -25.94 14.38
CA LYS A 455 7.05 -25.67 15.61
C LYS A 455 7.00 -24.21 16.04
N GLU A 456 6.56 -23.32 15.14
CA GLU A 456 6.48 -21.87 15.38
C GLU A 456 5.08 -21.42 15.85
N GLN A 457 4.09 -22.32 15.80
CA GLN A 457 2.74 -22.17 16.37
C GLN A 457 2.68 -22.76 17.77
#